data_AF-A0A4P9WT72-F1
#
_entry.id   AF-A0A4P9WT72-F1
#
_cell.length_a   1.000
_cell.length_b   1.000
_cell.length_c   1.000
_cell.angle_alpha   90.00
_cell.angle_beta   90.00
_cell.angle_gamma   90.00
#
_symmetry.space_group_name_H-M   'P 1'
#
loop_
_entity.id
_entity.type
_entity.pdbx_description
1 polymer ?
#
loop_
_entity_poly.entity_id
_entity_poly.type
_entity_poly.pdbx_seq_one_letter_code
_entity_poly.pdbx_strand_id
1 'polypeptide(L)'
;YTAVNDALATALETDESAILFGEDVAFGGVFRCSMGLESRFGKDRVFNTPLSEQGLVGFGIGVAAQGATAIAEIQFADYVFPAFDQIVNEAAKYRYRSGNQFHCGGLTIRMPGMAVGHGGHYHSQSPEAFFAHVPGLKFVVPRSP
;
A
#
# COMPACT_ATOMS: atom_id res chain seq x y z
N TYR A 1 -13.70 4.43 6.73
CA TYR A 1 -12.46 3.89 7.34
C TYR A 1 -12.69 2.54 8.02
N THR A 2 -13.83 2.30 8.70
CA THR A 2 -14.08 1.07 9.49
C THR A 2 -13.99 -0.23 8.70
N ALA A 3 -14.62 -0.34 7.53
CA ALA A 3 -14.52 -1.55 6.70
C ALA A 3 -13.08 -1.84 6.23
N VAL A 4 -12.28 -0.81 5.98
CA VAL A 4 -10.86 -0.95 5.65
C VAL A 4 -10.07 -1.41 6.87
N ASN A 5 -10.33 -0.84 8.04
CA ASN A 5 -9.71 -1.26 9.30
C ASN A 5 -10.01 -2.73 9.62
N ASP A 6 -11.25 -3.17 9.42
CA ASP A 6 -11.68 -4.56 9.62
C ASP A 6 -10.99 -5.53 8.64
N ALA A 7 -10.86 -5.13 7.37
CA ALA A 7 -10.10 -5.90 6.38
C ALA A 7 -8.61 -6.01 6.75
N LEU A 8 -7.98 -4.92 7.21
CA LEU A 8 -6.59 -4.91 7.69
C LEU A 8 -6.42 -5.80 8.92
N ALA A 9 -7.35 -5.72 9.88
CA ALA A 9 -7.35 -6.55 11.07
C ALA A 9 -7.49 -8.03 10.72
N THR A 10 -8.39 -8.38 9.79
CA THR A 10 -8.56 -9.74 9.29
C THR A 10 -7.27 -10.25 8.63
N ALA A 11 -6.62 -9.45 7.78
CA ALA A 11 -5.36 -9.82 7.15
C ALA A 11 -4.25 -10.06 8.19
N LEU A 12 -4.11 -9.17 9.18
CA LEU A 12 -3.12 -9.31 10.24
C LEU A 12 -3.41 -10.52 11.16
N GLU A 13 -4.68 -10.83 11.40
CA GLU A 13 -5.08 -11.94 12.26
C GLU A 13 -4.95 -13.31 11.58
N THR A 14 -5.23 -13.39 10.28
CA THR A 14 -5.25 -14.66 9.52
C THR A 14 -3.92 -15.01 8.87
N ASP A 15 -3.02 -14.04 8.72
CA ASP A 15 -1.68 -14.23 8.15
C ASP A 15 -0.62 -13.64 9.10
N GLU A 16 0.14 -14.51 9.76
CA GLU A 16 1.20 -14.11 10.71
C GLU A 16 2.35 -13.34 10.03
N SER A 17 2.53 -13.50 8.71
CA SER A 17 3.56 -12.79 7.95
C SER A 17 3.15 -11.38 7.55
N ALA A 18 1.85 -11.04 7.65
CA ALA A 18 1.34 -9.76 7.18
C ALA A 18 1.88 -8.60 8.01
N ILE A 19 2.34 -7.56 7.33
CA ILE A 19 2.73 -6.29 7.94
C ILE A 19 2.02 -5.12 7.26
N LEU A 20 1.70 -4.10 8.06
CA LEU A 20 1.14 -2.83 7.63
C LEU A 20 2.16 -1.72 7.93
N PHE A 21 2.55 -0.98 6.90
CA PHE A 21 3.54 0.08 7.05
C PHE A 21 3.25 1.26 6.14
N GLY A 22 3.68 2.42 6.59
CA GLY A 22 3.61 3.67 5.84
C GLY A 22 3.81 4.86 6.75
N GLU A 23 3.56 6.06 6.23
CA GLU A 23 3.63 7.27 7.04
C GLU A 23 2.43 7.32 7.99
N ASP A 24 2.69 7.52 9.28
CA ASP A 24 1.68 7.77 10.31
C ASP A 24 0.68 6.63 10.60
N VAL A 25 0.90 5.44 10.06
CA VAL A 25 -0.02 4.29 10.24
C VAL A 25 -0.07 3.77 11.68
N ALA A 26 1.00 3.95 12.46
CA ALA A 26 1.16 3.38 13.80
C ALA A 26 0.10 3.90 14.79
N PHE A 27 -0.09 5.22 14.87
CA PHE A 27 -1.12 5.81 15.74
C PHE A 27 -2.55 5.65 15.20
N GLY A 28 -2.70 5.17 13.96
CA GLY A 28 -3.99 4.91 13.32
C GLY A 28 -4.17 5.50 11.92
N GLY A 29 -3.18 6.23 11.41
CA GLY A 29 -3.23 6.90 10.11
C GLY A 29 -4.06 8.18 10.14
N VAL A 30 -3.74 9.11 9.24
CA VAL A 30 -4.44 10.41 9.12
C VAL A 30 -5.93 10.27 8.80
N PHE A 31 -6.34 9.13 8.21
CA PHE A 31 -7.74 8.76 7.93
C PHE A 31 -8.31 7.68 8.86
N ARG A 32 -7.63 7.37 9.98
CA ARG A 32 -8.05 6.36 10.97
C ARG A 32 -8.22 4.94 10.42
N CYS A 33 -7.65 4.63 9.26
CA CYS A 33 -7.81 3.30 8.65
C CYS A 33 -7.05 2.21 9.41
N SER A 34 -6.01 2.54 10.16
CA SER A 34 -5.21 1.58 10.94
C SER A 34 -5.38 1.75 12.46
N MET A 35 -6.42 2.49 12.88
CA MET A 35 -6.67 2.81 14.29
C MET A 35 -6.72 1.53 15.16
N GLY A 36 -5.92 1.49 16.23
CA GLY A 36 -5.85 0.39 17.18
C GLY A 36 -5.10 -0.86 16.70
N LEU A 37 -4.64 -0.92 15.45
CA LEU A 37 -3.99 -2.13 14.91
C LEU A 37 -2.60 -2.36 15.53
N GLU A 38 -1.78 -1.32 15.74
CA GLU A 38 -0.47 -1.46 16.39
C GLU A 38 -0.63 -2.02 17.81
N SER A 39 -1.56 -1.49 18.60
CA SER A 39 -1.81 -1.96 19.96
C SER A 39 -2.24 -3.43 20.00
N ARG A 40 -2.92 -3.91 18.96
CA ARG A 40 -3.44 -5.28 18.87
C ARG A 40 -2.42 -6.28 18.30
N PHE A 41 -1.63 -5.88 17.29
CA PHE A 41 -0.75 -6.77 16.53
C PHE A 41 0.75 -6.53 16.75
N GLY A 42 1.10 -5.49 17.50
CA GLY A 42 2.46 -5.12 17.86
C GLY A 42 3.15 -4.21 16.84
N LYS A 43 4.12 -3.45 17.34
CA LYS A 43 4.95 -2.50 16.57
C LYS A 43 5.79 -3.16 15.47
N ASP A 44 6.03 -4.47 15.55
CA ASP A 44 6.82 -5.17 14.51
C ASP A 44 5.97 -5.49 13.28
N ARG A 45 4.63 -5.41 13.41
CA ARG A 45 3.67 -5.69 12.32
C ARG A 45 2.92 -4.47 11.84
N VAL A 46 2.80 -3.43 12.65
CA VAL A 46 2.19 -2.15 12.28
C VAL A 46 3.15 -1.03 12.66
N PHE A 47 3.79 -0.38 11.69
CA PHE A 47 4.86 0.59 11.98
C PHE A 47 4.96 1.72 10.97
N ASN A 48 5.51 2.84 11.45
CA ASN A 48 5.80 4.00 10.62
C ASN A 48 7.08 3.80 9.79
N THR A 49 7.07 4.29 8.55
CA THR A 49 8.27 4.42 7.73
C THR A 49 8.83 5.84 7.81
N PRO A 50 10.11 6.06 7.41
CA PRO A 50 10.56 7.40 7.02
C PRO A 50 9.68 7.97 5.90
N LEU A 51 9.66 9.30 5.78
CA LEU A 51 8.85 10.03 4.81
C LEU A 51 9.49 9.94 3.41
N SER A 52 9.15 8.87 2.68
CA SER A 52 9.67 8.57 1.34
C SER A 52 8.87 7.45 0.66
N GLU A 53 8.01 7.81 -0.29
CA GLU A 53 7.12 6.84 -0.94
C GLU A 53 7.88 5.84 -1.82
N GLN A 54 8.96 6.27 -2.48
CA GLN A 54 9.83 5.36 -3.23
C GLN A 54 10.49 4.31 -2.33
N GLY A 55 10.93 4.72 -1.14
CA GLY A 55 11.53 3.82 -0.15
C GLY A 55 10.49 2.85 0.41
N LEU A 56 9.29 3.37 0.73
CA LEU A 56 8.14 2.61 1.20
C LEU A 56 7.74 1.50 0.23
N VAL A 57 7.57 1.81 -1.07
CA VAL A 57 7.18 0.79 -2.05
C VAL A 57 8.32 -0.19 -2.33
N GLY A 58 9.56 0.29 -2.46
CA GLY A 58 10.72 -0.58 -2.64
C GLY A 58 10.91 -1.57 -1.48
N PHE A 59 10.71 -1.09 -0.25
CA PHE A 59 10.69 -1.93 0.95
C PHE A 59 9.60 -2.99 0.88
N GLY A 60 8.37 -2.61 0.52
CA GLY A 60 7.25 -3.54 0.36
C GLY A 60 7.49 -4.61 -0.70
N ILE A 61 8.12 -4.26 -1.83
CA ILE A 61 8.55 -5.22 -2.86
C ILE A 61 9.52 -6.24 -2.26
N GLY A 62 10.52 -5.79 -1.50
CA GLY A 62 11.50 -6.66 -0.85
C GLY A 62 10.87 -7.64 0.13
N VAL A 63 9.97 -7.15 1.00
CA VAL A 63 9.21 -7.99 1.94
C VAL A 63 8.38 -9.03 1.19
N ALA A 64 7.62 -8.61 0.18
CA ALA A 64 6.79 -9.52 -0.61
C ALA A 64 7.60 -10.54 -1.41
N ALA A 65 8.82 -10.17 -1.85
CA ALA A 65 9.75 -11.08 -2.53
C ALA A 65 10.32 -12.15 -1.59
N GLN A 66 10.33 -11.92 -0.28
CA GLN A 66 10.67 -12.92 0.74
C GLN A 66 9.47 -13.80 1.15
N GLY A 67 8.30 -13.59 0.55
CA GLY A 67 7.12 -14.44 0.76
C GLY A 67 6.16 -13.96 1.85
N ALA A 68 6.41 -12.81 2.48
CA ALA A 68 5.50 -12.22 3.45
C ALA A 68 4.44 -11.32 2.78
N THR A 69 3.29 -11.12 3.44
CA THR A 69 2.28 -10.17 2.99
C THR A 69 2.68 -8.73 3.38
N ALA A 70 2.82 -7.85 2.39
CA ALA A 70 3.25 -6.47 2.57
C ALA A 70 2.10 -5.51 2.22
N ILE A 71 1.53 -4.84 3.23
CA ILE A 71 0.44 -3.87 3.05
C ILE A 71 1.01 -2.46 3.25
N ALA A 72 1.28 -1.78 2.14
CA ALA A 72 1.90 -0.46 2.13
C ALA A 72 0.85 0.65 2.03
N GLU A 73 0.94 1.69 2.86
CA GLU A 73 0.07 2.87 2.79
C GLU A 73 0.81 4.08 2.21
N ILE A 74 0.39 4.53 1.03
CA ILE A 74 0.76 5.86 0.52
C ILE A 74 -0.31 6.84 1.00
N GLN A 75 0.10 7.92 1.65
CA GLN A 75 -0.79 8.76 2.46
C GLN A 75 -1.88 9.47 1.63
N PHE A 76 -1.59 9.82 0.37
CA PHE A 76 -2.55 10.22 -0.66
C PHE A 76 -2.12 9.72 -2.03
N ALA A 77 -3.07 9.39 -2.91
CA ALA A 77 -2.82 8.94 -4.27
C ALA A 77 -2.02 9.98 -5.08
N ASP A 78 -2.17 11.27 -4.76
CA ASP A 78 -1.40 12.39 -5.28
C ASP A 78 0.12 12.24 -5.02
N TYR A 79 0.51 11.52 -3.98
CA TYR A 79 1.89 11.29 -3.55
C TYR A 79 2.46 9.94 -4.03
N VAL A 80 1.76 9.24 -4.93
CA VAL A 80 2.24 7.96 -5.48
C VAL A 80 3.42 8.12 -6.45
N PHE A 81 3.56 9.30 -7.07
CA PHE A 81 4.47 9.49 -8.19
C PHE A 81 5.96 9.34 -7.88
N PRO A 82 6.49 9.71 -6.69
CA PRO A 82 7.85 9.34 -6.30
C PRO A 82 8.09 7.82 -6.35
N ALA A 83 7.08 7.00 -6.06
CA ALA A 83 7.15 5.54 -6.12
C ALA A 83 6.86 4.95 -7.52
N PHE A 84 6.58 5.77 -8.54
CA PHE A 84 6.11 5.30 -9.83
C PHE A 84 7.08 4.32 -10.49
N ASP A 85 8.39 4.57 -10.41
CA ASP A 85 9.41 3.67 -10.96
C ASP A 85 9.41 2.30 -10.26
N GLN A 86 9.34 2.26 -8.93
CA GLN A 86 9.22 1.02 -8.15
C GLN A 86 7.94 0.25 -8.50
N ILE A 87 6.83 0.94 -8.73
CA ILE A 87 5.57 0.28 -9.11
C ILE A 87 5.65 -0.27 -10.54
N VAL A 88 6.11 0.54 -11.49
CA VAL A 88 6.02 0.25 -12.92
C VAL A 88 7.15 -0.63 -13.42
N ASN A 89 8.40 -0.34 -13.05
CA ASN A 89 9.55 -1.07 -13.54
C ASN A 89 9.93 -2.26 -12.65
N GLU A 90 9.74 -2.13 -11.34
CA GLU A 90 10.09 -3.20 -10.40
C GLU A 90 8.90 -4.13 -10.12
N ALA A 91 7.86 -3.66 -9.42
CA ALA A 91 6.76 -4.50 -8.94
C ALA A 91 5.99 -5.17 -10.10
N ALA A 92 5.55 -4.41 -11.09
CA ALA A 92 4.75 -4.92 -12.21
C ALA A 92 5.47 -6.02 -13.01
N LYS A 93 6.80 -5.89 -13.15
CA LYS A 93 7.61 -6.76 -13.99
C LYS A 93 8.32 -7.86 -13.20
N TYR A 94 8.26 -7.83 -11.87
CA TYR A 94 9.07 -8.68 -10.99
C TYR A 94 8.96 -10.17 -11.31
N ARG A 95 7.73 -10.67 -11.48
CA ARG A 95 7.46 -12.08 -11.82
C ARG A 95 7.86 -12.44 -13.25
N TYR A 96 7.59 -11.53 -14.20
CA TYR A 96 7.86 -11.77 -15.62
C TYR A 96 9.37 -11.80 -15.89
N ARG A 97 10.11 -10.81 -15.39
CA ARG A 97 11.57 -10.68 -15.62
C ARG A 97 12.38 -11.83 -15.06
N SER A 98 11.86 -12.53 -14.05
CA SER A 98 12.52 -13.68 -13.44
C SER A 98 12.04 -15.04 -13.98
N GLY A 99 11.17 -15.09 -15.01
CA GLY A 99 10.55 -16.34 -15.44
C GLY A 99 9.83 -17.08 -14.30
N ASN A 100 9.16 -16.34 -13.42
CA ASN A 100 8.47 -16.83 -12.21
C ASN A 100 9.37 -17.43 -11.11
N GLN A 101 10.70 -17.26 -11.16
CA GLN A 101 11.58 -17.65 -10.04
C GLN A 101 11.40 -16.78 -8.79
N PHE A 102 11.04 -15.51 -8.94
CA PHE A 102 10.74 -14.59 -7.86
C PHE A 102 9.43 -13.85 -8.13
N HIS A 103 8.75 -13.35 -7.10
CA HIS A 103 7.58 -12.50 -7.26
C HIS A 103 7.32 -11.63 -6.03
N CYS A 104 6.69 -10.47 -6.21
CA CYS A 104 6.18 -9.64 -5.12
C CYS A 104 4.66 -9.69 -5.01
N GLY A 105 4.04 -10.84 -5.29
CA GLY A 105 2.57 -10.99 -5.31
C GLY A 105 1.87 -10.77 -3.96
N GLY A 106 2.61 -10.82 -2.84
CA GLY A 106 2.11 -10.48 -1.51
C GLY A 106 2.05 -8.97 -1.23
N LEU A 107 2.45 -8.11 -2.18
CA LEU A 107 2.39 -6.65 -2.03
C LEU A 107 1.00 -6.13 -2.38
N THR A 108 0.43 -5.33 -1.48
CA THR A 108 -0.72 -4.46 -1.74
C THR A 108 -0.36 -3.03 -1.36
N ILE A 109 -0.56 -2.08 -2.27
CA ILE A 109 -0.41 -0.65 -2.01
C ILE A 109 -1.81 -0.05 -1.90
N ARG A 110 -2.11 0.56 -0.76
CA ARG A 110 -3.37 1.27 -0.52
C ARG A 110 -3.13 2.77 -0.40
N MET A 111 -4.03 3.56 -0.98
CA MET A 111 -3.94 5.02 -0.97
C MET A 111 -5.35 5.63 -1.05
N PRO A 112 -5.65 6.68 -0.26
CA PRO A 112 -6.86 7.47 -0.46
C PRO A 112 -6.66 8.40 -1.67
N GLY A 113 -7.70 8.61 -2.47
CA GLY A 113 -7.64 9.49 -3.63
C GLY A 113 -9.03 9.97 -4.03
N MET A 114 -9.12 10.54 -5.22
CA MET A 114 -10.32 11.17 -5.79
C MET A 114 -10.75 12.46 -5.07
N ALA A 115 -11.69 13.18 -5.68
CA ALA A 115 -12.12 14.47 -5.19
C ALA A 115 -12.78 14.41 -3.79
N VAL A 116 -12.37 15.32 -2.91
CA VAL A 116 -12.93 15.51 -1.55
C VAL A 116 -13.61 16.88 -1.38
N GLY A 117 -13.87 17.59 -2.48
CA GLY A 117 -14.53 18.90 -2.50
C GLY A 117 -13.58 20.09 -2.29
N HIS A 118 -12.60 19.98 -1.40
CA HIS A 118 -11.66 21.07 -1.07
C HIS A 118 -10.18 20.65 -1.09
N GLY A 119 -9.84 19.54 -1.77
CA GLY A 119 -8.48 18.98 -1.78
C GLY A 119 -7.47 19.72 -2.65
N GLY A 120 -7.91 20.63 -3.52
CA GLY A 120 -7.03 21.34 -4.44
C GLY A 120 -6.24 20.40 -5.35
N HIS A 121 -4.99 20.76 -5.65
CA HIS A 121 -4.15 20.02 -6.61
C HIS A 121 -3.58 18.70 -6.09
N TYR A 122 -3.40 18.56 -4.77
CA TYR A 122 -2.57 17.49 -4.17
C TYR A 122 -3.31 16.63 -3.14
N HIS A 123 -4.64 16.72 -3.08
CA HIS A 123 -5.50 15.83 -2.29
C HIS A 123 -6.81 15.50 -3.03
N SER A 124 -6.75 15.38 -4.36
CA SER A 124 -7.94 15.17 -5.20
C SER A 124 -7.72 14.26 -6.41
N GLN A 125 -6.50 13.80 -6.66
CA GLN A 125 -6.17 13.12 -7.91
C GLN A 125 -6.77 11.72 -7.99
N SER A 126 -7.04 11.30 -9.23
CA SER A 126 -7.46 9.95 -9.61
C SER A 126 -6.41 9.41 -10.60
N PRO A 127 -5.30 8.80 -10.13
CA PRO A 127 -4.15 8.47 -10.96
C PRO A 127 -4.27 7.12 -11.70
N GLU A 128 -5.43 6.47 -11.66
CA GLU A 128 -5.64 5.12 -12.20
C GLU A 128 -5.20 4.97 -13.66
N ALA A 129 -5.40 6.00 -14.48
CA ALA A 129 -5.05 5.97 -15.90
C ALA A 129 -3.54 5.84 -16.13
N PHE A 130 -2.70 6.39 -15.23
CA PHE A 130 -1.24 6.24 -15.31
C PHE A 130 -0.80 4.78 -15.08
N PHE A 131 -1.55 4.03 -14.29
CA PHE A 131 -1.27 2.62 -13.99
C PHE A 131 -2.02 1.65 -14.89
N ALA A 132 -3.13 2.08 -15.51
CA ALA A 132 -3.96 1.23 -16.38
C ALA A 132 -3.20 0.68 -17.60
N HIS A 133 -2.14 1.36 -18.04
CA HIS A 133 -1.30 0.92 -19.16
C HIS A 133 -0.04 0.14 -18.73
N VAL A 134 -0.01 -0.37 -17.49
CA VAL A 134 1.16 -1.09 -16.96
C VAL A 134 0.81 -2.58 -16.74
N PRO A 135 1.19 -3.48 -17.68
CA PRO A 135 0.96 -4.91 -17.50
C PRO A 135 1.67 -5.46 -16.26
N GLY A 136 0.98 -6.35 -15.54
CA GLY A 136 1.49 -6.99 -14.32
C GLY A 136 0.92 -6.40 -13.02
N LEU A 137 0.26 -5.24 -13.09
CA LEU A 137 -0.46 -4.65 -11.96
C LEU A 137 -1.95 -5.01 -11.99
N LYS A 138 -2.57 -4.93 -10.82
CA LYS A 138 -4.03 -4.87 -10.68
C LYS A 138 -4.37 -3.55 -9.99
N PHE A 139 -5.34 -2.82 -10.53
CA PHE A 139 -5.87 -1.60 -9.94
C PHE A 139 -7.33 -1.82 -9.56
N VAL A 140 -7.70 -1.48 -8.32
CA VAL A 140 -9.03 -1.77 -7.76
C VAL A 140 -9.54 -0.54 -7.03
N VAL A 141 -10.79 -0.15 -7.32
CA VAL A 141 -11.50 0.94 -6.65
C VAL A 141 -12.85 0.41 -6.12
N PRO A 142 -13.05 0.31 -4.80
CA PRO A 142 -14.35 -0.04 -4.23
C PRO A 142 -15.31 1.15 -4.21
N ARG A 143 -16.63 0.89 -4.20
CA ARG A 143 -17.66 1.95 -4.14
C ARG A 143 -18.36 2.11 -2.78
N SER A 144 -18.24 1.12 -1.91
CA SER A 144 -18.95 1.08 -0.63
C SER A 144 -18.13 0.31 0.42
N PRO A 145 -18.46 0.48 1.71
CA PRO A 145 -18.16 -0.52 2.73
C PRO A 145 -18.64 -1.91 2.34
#